data_AF-A0AAI8CM65-F1
#
_entry.id   AF-A0AAI8CM65-F1
#
_cell.length_a   1.000
_cell.length_b   1.000
_cell.length_c   1.000
_cell.angle_alpha   90.00
_cell.angle_beta   90.00
_cell.angle_gamma   90.00
#
_symmetry.space_group_name_H-M   'P 1'
#
loop_
_entity.id
_entity.type
_entity.pdbx_description
1 polymer ?
#
loop_
_entity_poly.entity_id
_entity_poly.type
_entity_poly.pdbx_seq_one_letter_code
_entity_poly.pdbx_strand_id
1 'polypeptide(L)'
;MVMRVKKWYKLLILSSVISSTPVVLYLFSLQLSSLVLFLVMSSYAGLLLLLVESLILKLEVSNSELSTIYFSVPLSDIIEVEDGLFATKIRTRWRVYRLPPMENIHMIPSKTSKSRF
;
A
#
# COMPACT_ATOMS: atom_id res chain seq x y z
N MET A 1 16.47 3.73 -9.37
CA MET A 1 15.50 2.68 -9.82
C MET A 1 14.14 2.99 -9.20
N VAL A 2 13.02 2.80 -9.93
CA VAL A 2 11.67 3.10 -9.39
C VAL A 2 10.84 1.82 -9.30
N MET A 3 10.39 1.48 -8.09
CA MET A 3 9.44 0.40 -7.81
C MET A 3 8.03 0.96 -7.68
N ARG A 4 7.05 0.19 -8.15
CA ARG A 4 5.63 0.58 -8.15
C ARG A 4 4.81 -0.50 -7.47
N VAL A 5 3.62 -0.15 -7.02
CA VAL A 5 2.66 -1.13 -6.46
C VAL A 5 2.30 -2.20 -7.50
N LYS A 6 2.19 -3.46 -7.07
CA LYS A 6 1.82 -4.63 -7.89
C LYS A 6 0.53 -4.39 -8.66
N LYS A 7 0.56 -4.70 -9.96
CA LYS A 7 -0.63 -4.54 -10.85
C LYS A 7 -1.87 -5.27 -10.32
N TRP A 8 -1.70 -6.49 -9.79
CA TRP A 8 -2.82 -7.27 -9.25
C TRP A 8 -3.50 -6.58 -8.06
N TYR A 9 -2.73 -5.95 -7.17
CA TYR A 9 -3.28 -5.21 -6.03
C TYR A 9 -4.09 -3.99 -6.47
N LYS A 10 -3.60 -3.25 -7.47
CA LYS A 10 -4.36 -2.14 -8.09
C LYS A 10 -5.67 -2.63 -8.69
N LEU A 11 -5.62 -3.77 -9.38
CA LEU A 11 -6.80 -4.35 -10.03
C LEU A 11 -7.82 -4.87 -9.01
N LEU A 12 -7.36 -5.44 -7.90
CA LEU A 12 -8.21 -5.84 -6.78
C LEU A 12 -8.94 -4.65 -6.16
N ILE A 13 -8.22 -3.57 -5.81
CA ILE A 13 -8.85 -2.38 -5.22
C ILE A 13 -9.83 -1.76 -6.23
N LEU A 14 -9.44 -1.66 -7.50
CA LEU A 14 -10.32 -1.12 -8.54
C LEU A 14 -11.59 -1.95 -8.69
N SER A 15 -11.47 -3.28 -8.73
CA SER A 15 -12.62 -4.19 -8.77
C SER A 15 -13.51 -4.03 -7.54
N SER A 16 -12.92 -3.89 -6.35
CA SER A 16 -13.64 -3.65 -5.10
C SER A 16 -14.39 -2.31 -5.11
N VAL A 17 -13.78 -1.24 -5.63
CA VAL A 17 -14.46 0.06 -5.82
C VAL A 17 -15.62 -0.07 -6.81
N ILE A 18 -15.42 -0.69 -7.98
CA ILE A 18 -16.47 -0.86 -8.99
C ILE A 18 -17.63 -1.68 -8.43
N SER A 19 -17.36 -2.77 -7.72
CA SER A 19 -18.39 -3.63 -7.14
C SER A 19 -19.11 -2.98 -5.96
N SER A 20 -18.41 -2.19 -5.13
CA SER A 20 -19.02 -1.52 -3.98
C SER A 20 -19.83 -0.28 -4.37
N THR A 21 -19.48 0.41 -5.46
CA THR A 21 -20.17 1.63 -5.91
C THR A 21 -21.69 1.46 -6.07
N PRO A 22 -22.23 0.47 -6.80
CA PRO A 22 -23.69 0.29 -6.91
C PRO A 22 -24.34 -0.06 -5.57
N VAL A 23 -23.64 -0.79 -4.70
CA VAL A 23 -24.13 -1.14 -3.36
C VAL A 23 -24.22 0.10 -2.48
N VAL A 24 -23.19 0.96 -2.49
CA VAL A 24 -23.18 2.22 -1.75
C VAL A 24 -24.27 3.15 -2.24
N LEU A 25 -24.45 3.26 -3.56
CA LEU A 25 -25.53 4.06 -4.15
C LEU A 25 -26.93 3.52 -3.78
N TYR A 26 -27.09 2.20 -3.73
CA TYR A 26 -28.32 1.57 -3.27
C TYR A 26 -28.59 1.80 -1.77
N LEU A 27 -27.57 1.68 -0.92
CA LEU A 27 -27.69 1.99 0.50
C LEU A 27 -28.03 3.47 0.73
N PHE A 28 -27.54 4.36 -0.14
CA PHE A 28 -27.86 5.78 -0.08
C PHE A 28 -29.31 6.09 -0.50
N SER A 29 -29.91 5.28 -1.38
CA SER A 29 -31.32 5.44 -1.76
C SER A 29 -32.30 4.94 -0.70
N LEU A 30 -31.83 4.10 0.23
CA LEU A 30 -32.58 3.68 1.41
C LEU A 30 -32.61 4.81 2.45
N GLN A 31 -33.76 5.00 3.11
CA GLN A 31 -33.90 5.89 4.29
C GLN A 31 -33.22 5.27 5.52
N LEU A 32 -31.91 5.10 5.46
CA LEU A 32 -31.09 4.63 6.57
C LEU A 32 -30.91 5.73 7.61
N SER A 33 -30.61 5.31 8.85
CA SER A 33 -30.20 6.25 9.89
C SER A 33 -28.92 6.99 9.48
N SER A 34 -28.80 8.25 9.89
CA SER A 34 -27.64 9.11 9.60
C SER A 34 -26.32 8.51 10.06
N LEU A 35 -26.32 7.76 11.18
CA LEU A 35 -25.14 7.07 11.72
C LEU A 35 -24.65 5.97 10.78
N VAL A 36 -25.57 5.13 10.27
CA VAL A 36 -25.23 4.08 9.30
C VAL A 36 -24.70 4.68 8.02
N LEU A 37 -25.35 5.74 7.52
CA LEU A 37 -24.93 6.42 6.31
C LEU A 37 -23.53 7.04 6.46
N PHE A 38 -23.22 7.61 7.62
CA PHE A 38 -21.87 8.12 7.93
C PHE A 38 -20.81 7.00 7.93
N LEU A 39 -21.10 5.84 8.52
CA LEU A 39 -20.19 4.68 8.51
C LEU A 39 -19.94 4.16 7.09
N VAL A 40 -21.00 4.05 6.27
CA VAL A 40 -20.89 3.62 4.87
C VAL A 40 -20.05 4.61 4.07
N MET A 41 -20.30 5.92 4.22
CA MET A 41 -19.52 6.94 3.51
C MET A 41 -18.05 6.98 3.96
N SER A 42 -17.78 6.84 5.25
CA SER A 42 -16.42 6.84 5.79
C SER A 42 -15.62 5.63 5.29
N SER A 43 -16.24 4.46 5.28
CA SER A 43 -15.59 3.23 4.77
C SER A 43 -15.35 3.28 3.26
N TYR A 44 -16.32 3.79 2.48
CA TYR A 44 -16.15 3.98 1.04
C TYR A 44 -15.08 5.03 0.71
N ALA A 45 -15.05 6.14 1.45
CA ALA A 45 -14.00 7.15 1.33
C ALA A 45 -12.61 6.56 1.64
N GLY A 46 -12.49 5.72 2.68
CA GLY A 46 -11.25 4.99 2.97
C GLY A 46 -10.82 4.07 1.82
N LEU A 47 -11.78 3.39 1.17
CA LEU A 47 -11.52 2.53 0.01
C LEU A 47 -11.01 3.33 -1.19
N LEU A 48 -11.59 4.52 -1.44
CA LEU A 48 -11.12 5.45 -2.46
C LEU A 48 -9.71 5.99 -2.15
N LEU A 49 -9.41 6.30 -0.89
CA LEU A 49 -8.08 6.75 -0.48
C LEU A 49 -7.03 5.65 -0.72
N LEU A 50 -7.33 4.39 -0.41
CA LEU A 50 -6.44 3.26 -0.71
C LEU A 50 -6.20 3.09 -2.21
N LEU A 51 -7.24 3.31 -3.04
CA LEU A 51 -7.09 3.29 -4.49
C LEU A 51 -6.12 4.39 -4.95
N VAL A 52 -6.34 5.63 -4.49
CA VAL A 52 -5.49 6.78 -4.82
C VAL A 52 -4.06 6.54 -4.37
N GLU A 53 -3.87 6.07 -3.13
CA GLU A 53 -2.57 5.72 -2.58
C GLU A 53 -1.89 4.66 -3.47
N SER A 54 -2.59 3.59 -3.86
CA SER A 54 -2.01 2.55 -4.73
C SER A 54 -1.54 3.07 -6.11
N LEU A 55 -2.16 4.14 -6.62
CA LEU A 55 -1.81 4.74 -7.91
C LEU A 55 -0.63 5.70 -7.81
N ILE A 56 -0.60 6.50 -6.74
CA ILE A 56 0.40 7.56 -6.53
C ILE A 56 1.69 7.00 -5.92
N LEU A 57 1.59 5.98 -5.06
CA LEU A 57 2.72 5.48 -4.29
C LEU A 57 3.77 4.82 -5.21
N LYS A 58 4.95 5.42 -5.20
CA LYS A 58 6.14 4.98 -5.92
C LYS A 58 7.31 4.96 -4.93
N LEU A 59 8.11 3.92 -5.00
CA LEU A 59 9.36 3.81 -4.26
C LEU A 59 10.49 4.16 -5.22
N GLU A 60 11.26 5.19 -4.90
CA GLU A 60 12.47 5.55 -5.64
C GLU A 60 13.68 5.09 -4.83
N VAL A 61 14.53 4.30 -5.47
CA VAL A 61 15.83 3.92 -4.93
C VAL A 61 16.88 4.77 -5.61
N SER A 62 17.43 5.72 -4.86
CA SER A 62 18.64 6.47 -5.18
C SER A 62 19.85 5.78 -4.54
N ASN A 63 21.06 6.09 -5.03
CA ASN A 63 22.31 5.38 -4.68
C ASN A 63 22.53 5.13 -3.18
N SER A 64 22.01 5.99 -2.30
CA SER A 64 22.14 5.87 -0.85
C SER A 64 20.81 5.79 -0.09
N GLU A 65 19.68 6.04 -0.75
CA GLU A 65 18.40 6.26 -0.07
C GLU A 65 17.22 5.60 -0.80
N LEU A 66 16.32 5.05 0.00
CA LEU A 66 15.01 4.57 -0.40
C LEU A 66 14.00 5.67 -0.03
N SER A 67 13.58 6.41 -1.04
CA SER A 67 12.63 7.50 -0.91
C SER A 67 11.25 7.07 -1.43
N THR A 68 10.23 7.53 -0.75
CA THR A 68 8.85 7.50 -1.20
C THR A 68 8.21 8.82 -0.82
N ILE A 69 6.98 9.05 -1.27
CA ILE A 69 6.25 10.31 -1.02
C ILE A 69 6.08 10.57 0.50
N TYR A 70 6.09 9.50 1.30
CA TYR A 70 5.86 9.54 2.74
C TYR A 70 7.14 9.52 3.60
N PHE A 71 8.29 9.08 3.06
CA PHE A 71 9.53 8.95 3.83
C PHE A 71 10.77 8.85 2.94
N SER A 72 11.91 9.31 3.43
CA SER A 72 13.24 8.94 2.90
C SER A 72 14.02 8.20 3.96
N VAL A 73 14.55 7.03 3.62
CA VAL A 73 15.31 6.16 4.53
C VAL A 73 16.62 5.76 3.85
N PRO A 74 17.78 5.94 4.52
CA PRO A 74 19.04 5.47 3.97
C PRO A 74 19.08 3.94 3.88
N LEU A 75 19.59 3.41 2.76
CA LEU A 75 19.67 1.97 2.51
C LEU A 75 20.51 1.24 3.57
N SER A 76 21.48 1.93 4.18
CA SER A 76 22.35 1.41 5.26
C SER A 76 21.58 1.03 6.53
N ASP A 77 20.44 1.68 6.78
CA ASP A 77 19.59 1.46 7.95
C ASP A 77 18.55 0.37 7.74
N ILE A 78 18.37 -0.10 6.50
CA ILE A 78 17.48 -1.21 6.18
C ILE A 78 18.13 -2.52 6.64
N ILE A 79 17.43 -3.23 7.54
CA ILE A 79 17.84 -4.53 8.06
C ILE A 79 17.24 -5.63 7.20
N GLU A 80 15.94 -5.54 6.94
CA GLU A 80 15.15 -6.61 6.37
C GLU A 80 14.02 -6.04 5.54
N VAL A 81 13.74 -6.72 4.43
CA VAL A 81 12.64 -6.37 3.54
C VAL A 81 11.86 -7.66 3.25
N GLU A 82 10.61 -7.70 3.70
CA GLU A 82 9.70 -8.83 3.47
C GLU A 82 8.70 -8.43 2.38
N ASP A 83 8.64 -9.22 1.30
CA ASP A 83 7.59 -9.13 0.29
C ASP A 83 6.42 -10.04 0.66
N GLY A 84 5.37 -9.45 1.22
CA GLY A 84 4.12 -10.15 1.51
C GLY A 84 3.11 -10.01 0.38
N LEU A 85 2.11 -10.90 0.34
CA LEU A 85 1.04 -10.87 -0.68
C LEU A 85 0.20 -9.58 -0.62
N PHE A 86 -0.07 -9.07 0.59
CA PHE A 86 -0.94 -7.92 0.81
C PHE A 86 -0.20 -6.66 1.23
N ALA A 87 1.06 -6.78 1.66
CA ALA A 87 1.85 -5.65 2.13
C ALA A 87 3.34 -5.97 1.99
N THR A 88 4.11 -4.94 1.66
CA THR A 88 5.57 -4.97 1.73
C THR A 88 6.00 -4.35 3.04
N LYS A 89 6.85 -5.05 3.78
CA LYS A 89 7.34 -4.57 5.07
C LYS A 89 8.82 -4.27 4.97
N ILE A 90 9.19 -3.04 5.29
CA ILE A 90 10.58 -2.59 5.34
C ILE A 90 10.94 -2.37 6.80
N ARG A 91 11.84 -3.18 7.34
CA ARG A 91 12.36 -3.04 8.69
C ARG A 91 13.67 -2.28 8.66
N THR A 92 13.67 -1.13 9.31
CA THR A 92 14.89 -0.35 9.58
C THR A 92 15.35 -0.59 11.01
N ARG A 93 16.53 -0.07 11.36
CA ARG A 93 17.04 -0.05 12.74
C ARG A 93 16.10 0.62 13.75
N TRP A 94 15.33 1.60 13.30
CA TRP A 94 14.55 2.48 14.16
C TRP A 94 13.05 2.30 14.03
N ARG A 95 12.56 1.81 12.88
CA ARG A 95 11.13 1.72 12.56
C ARG A 95 10.79 0.63 11.56
N VAL A 96 9.56 0.13 11.61
CA VAL A 96 8.98 -0.74 10.59
C VAL A 96 8.01 0.05 9.73
N TYR A 97 8.24 0.08 8.43
CA TYR A 97 7.35 0.67 7.43
C TYR A 97 6.53 -0.42 6.78
N ARG A 98 5.21 -0.20 6.66
CA ARG A 98 4.30 -1.06 5.92
C ARG A 98 3.82 -0.29 4.71
N LEU A 99 4.05 -0.85 3.54
CA LEU A 99 3.68 -0.30 2.25
C LEU A 99 2.69 -1.25 1.58
N PRO A 100 1.87 -0.75 0.64
CA PRO A 100 1.17 -1.62 -0.30
C PRO A 100 2.19 -2.50 -1.05
N PRO A 101 1.75 -3.67 -1.56
CA PRO A 101 2.66 -4.65 -2.12
C PRO A 101 3.36 -4.09 -3.36
N MET A 102 4.69 -4.00 -3.32
CA MET A 102 5.52 -3.41 -4.38
C MET A 102 6.07 -4.45 -5.35
N GLU A 103 6.29 -4.09 -6.61
CA GLU A 103 7.02 -4.90 -7.58
C GLU A 103 8.54 -4.73 -7.40
N ASN A 104 9.30 -5.80 -7.65
CA ASN A 104 10.76 -5.79 -7.69
C ASN A 104 11.48 -5.43 -6.36
N ILE A 105 10.82 -5.67 -5.23
CA ILE A 105 11.37 -5.43 -3.88
C ILE A 105 12.65 -6.21 -3.61
N HIS A 106 12.79 -7.40 -4.21
CA HIS A 106 13.99 -8.25 -4.08
C HIS A 106 15.27 -7.57 -4.58
N MET A 107 15.17 -6.47 -5.33
CA MET A 107 16.33 -5.70 -5.78
C MET A 107 16.88 -4.74 -4.71
N ILE A 108 16.21 -4.60 -3.55
CA ILE A 108 16.73 -3.82 -2.43
C ILE A 108 17.77 -4.68 -1.70
N PRO A 109 19.04 -4.23 -1.62
CA PRO A 109 20.06 -4.97 -0.88
C PRO A 109 19.70 -4.95 0.62
N SER A 110 19.22 -6.09 1.13
CA SER A 110 19.00 -6.29 2.56
C SER A 110 20.21 -7.00 3.17
N LYS A 111 20.62 -6.61 4.38
CA LYS A 111 21.75 -7.23 5.08
C LYS A 111 21.50 -8.71 5.44
N THR A 112 20.25 -9.16 5.36
CA THR A 112 19.80 -10.47 5.85
C THR A 112 19.51 -11.48 4.72
N SER A 113 19.73 -11.12 3.44
CA SER A 113 19.52 -12.01 2.29
C SER A 113 20.47 -13.25 2.25
N LYS A 114 21.46 -13.33 3.14
CA LYS A 114 22.37 -14.48 3.29
C LYS A 114 22.12 -15.26 4.58
N SER A 115 20.98 -15.93 4.73
CA SER A 115 20.84 -17.06 5.66
C SER A 115 19.49 -17.75 5.47
N ARG A 116 19.44 -18.69 4.52
CA ARG A 116 18.59 -19.88 4.60
C ARG A 116 19.07 -20.84 3.51
N PHE A 117 20.04 -21.66 3.94
CA PHE A 117 20.28 -22.97 3.36
C PHE A 117 19.04 -23.85 3.58
#